data_AF-A0A9X9LXI4-F1
#
_entry.id   AF-A0A9X9LXI4-F1
#
_cell.length_a   1.000
_cell.length_b   1.000
_cell.length_c   1.000
_cell.angle_alpha   90.00
_cell.angle_beta   90.00
_cell.angle_gamma   90.00
#
_symmetry.space_group_name_H-M   'P 1'
#
loop_
_entity.id
_entity.type
_entity.pdbx_description
1 polymer ?
#
loop_
_entity_poly.entity_id
_entity_poly.type
_entity_poly.pdbx_seq_one_letter_code
_entity_poly.pdbx_strand_id
1 'polypeptide(L)' 'MASDPCSLQEFCSDPHAVAGALKSYLRELPEPLMTFDLYDDWMRAASLKEPGARLEALQQVCGRLPR' A
#
# COMPACT_ATOMS: atom_id res chain seq x y z
N MET A 1 -1.16 -16.73 26.85
CA MET A 1 -2.53 -16.22 26.63
C MET A 1 -2.62 -15.71 25.20
N ALA A 2 -2.79 -16.61 24.23
CA ALA A 2 -3.05 -16.29 22.81
C ALA A 2 -3.28 -17.62 22.08
N SER A 3 -4.43 -18.24 22.30
CA SER A 3 -4.80 -19.47 21.58
C SER A 3 -6.30 -19.66 21.45
N ASP A 4 -7.09 -18.58 21.60
CA ASP A 4 -8.51 -18.60 21.30
C ASP A 4 -8.74 -18.07 19.87
N PRO A 5 -9.03 -18.95 18.88
CA PRO A 5 -9.34 -18.53 17.52
C PRO A 5 -10.60 -17.66 17.43
N CYS A 6 -11.47 -17.70 18.46
CA CYS A 6 -12.69 -16.92 18.55
C CYS A 6 -12.42 -15.41 18.66
N SER A 7 -11.36 -14.98 19.37
CA SER A 7 -11.05 -13.55 19.54
C SER A 7 -10.65 -12.87 18.23
N LEU A 8 -9.98 -13.58 17.32
CA LEU A 8 -9.68 -13.05 15.98
C LEU A 8 -10.96 -12.86 15.13
N GLN A 9 -11.95 -13.74 15.31
CA GLN A 9 -13.20 -13.70 14.55
C GLN A 9 -14.04 -12.45 14.88
N GLU A 10 -13.98 -11.97 16.12
CA GLU A 10 -14.60 -10.69 16.52
C GLU A 10 -13.91 -9.49 15.85
N PHE A 11 -12.58 -9.49 15.74
CA PHE A 11 -11.85 -8.44 15.02
C PHE A 11 -12.06 -8.50 13.51
N CYS A 12 -12.25 -9.69 12.93
CA CYS A 12 -12.60 -9.85 11.52
C CYS A 12 -14.02 -9.40 11.19
N SER A 13 -14.88 -9.21 12.20
CA SER A 13 -16.27 -8.79 12.02
C SER A 13 -16.42 -7.26 11.92
N ASP A 14 -15.44 -6.49 12.44
CA ASP A 14 -15.40 -5.04 12.25
C ASP A 14 -14.51 -4.66 11.04
N PRO A 15 -15.09 -4.18 9.93
CA PRO A 15 -14.32 -3.78 8.75
C PRO A 15 -13.35 -2.61 9.06
N HIS A 16 -13.65 -1.77 10.05
CA HIS A 16 -12.77 -0.66 10.42
C HIS A 16 -11.53 -1.15 11.18
N ALA A 17 -11.67 -2.13 12.08
CA ALA A 17 -10.55 -2.79 12.75
C ALA A 17 -9.62 -3.47 11.74
N VAL A 18 -10.17 -4.25 10.80
CA VAL A 18 -9.35 -4.94 9.78
C VAL A 18 -8.64 -3.93 8.87
N ALA A 19 -9.35 -2.91 8.39
CA ALA A 19 -8.73 -1.87 7.57
C ALA A 19 -7.68 -1.07 8.36
N GLY A 20 -7.91 -0.82 9.65
CA GLY A 20 -6.98 -0.16 10.55
C GLY A 20 -5.69 -0.94 10.74
N ALA A 21 -5.80 -2.24 10.99
CA ALA A 21 -4.67 -3.15 11.11
C ALA A 21 -3.85 -3.19 9.81
N LEU A 22 -4.52 -3.32 8.66
CA LEU A 22 -3.86 -3.33 7.34
C LEU A 22 -3.11 -2.02 7.07
N LYS A 23 -3.75 -0.87 7.31
CA LYS A 23 -3.10 0.45 7.14
C LYS A 23 -1.90 0.62 8.06
N SER A 24 -2.00 0.14 9.30
CA SER A 24 -0.90 0.24 10.27
C SER A 24 0.28 -0.63 9.85
N TYR A 25 0.01 -1.87 9.43
CA TYR A 25 1.03 -2.79 8.90
C TYR A 25 1.80 -2.16 7.73
N LEU A 26 1.10 -1.63 6.72
CA LEU A 26 1.75 -1.02 5.55
C LEU A 26 2.59 0.21 5.91
N ARG A 27 2.21 0.96 6.96
CA ARG A 27 2.94 2.15 7.43
C ARG A 27 4.15 1.80 8.28
N GLU A 28 4.10 0.69 9.00
CA GLU A 28 5.14 0.25 9.94
C GLU A 28 6.26 -0.56 9.27
N LEU A 29 6.15 -0.83 7.97
CA LEU A 29 7.22 -1.45 7.21
C LEU A 29 8.51 -0.61 7.30
N PRO A 30 9.69 -1.25 7.41
CA PRO A 30 10.97 -0.55 7.44
C PRO A 30 11.24 0.26 6.16
N GLU A 31 10.65 -0.18 5.05
CA GLU A 31 10.61 0.51 3.77
C GLU A 31 9.14 0.65 3.31
N PRO A 32 8.71 1.82 2.80
CA PRO A 32 7.35 1.99 2.31
C PRO A 32 7.07 1.04 1.15
N LEU A 33 5.81 0.62 1.01
CA LEU A 33 5.38 -0.29 -0.08
C LEU A 33 5.78 0.19 -1.48
N MET A 34 5.83 1.52 -1.69
CA MET A 34 6.19 2.13 -2.98
C MET A 34 7.70 2.37 -3.15
N THR A 35 8.53 1.92 -2.19
CA THR A 35 9.99 2.08 -2.05
C THR A 35 10.46 3.53 -1.97
N PHE A 36 11.60 3.78 -1.32
CA PHE A 36 12.17 5.12 -1.31
C PHE A 36 12.79 5.49 -2.66
N ASP A 37 13.43 4.52 -3.31
CA ASP A 37 14.18 4.71 -4.57
C ASP A 37 13.30 5.21 -5.72
N LEU A 38 12.02 4.82 -5.73
CA LEU A 38 11.07 5.21 -6.79
C LEU A 38 10.25 6.46 -6.44
N TYR A 39 10.47 7.10 -5.30
CA TYR A 39 9.63 8.22 -4.85
C TYR A 39 9.53 9.36 -5.89
N ASP A 40 10.66 9.82 -6.41
CA ASP A 40 10.69 10.89 -7.41
C ASP A 40 10.01 10.48 -8.72
N ASP A 41 10.11 9.20 -9.09
CA ASP A 41 9.47 8.67 -10.28
C ASP A 41 7.94 8.62 -10.11
N TRP A 42 7.45 8.24 -8.93
CA TRP A 42 6.03 8.31 -8.58
C TRP A 42 5.50 9.76 -8.61
N MET A 43 6.24 10.71 -8.04
CA MET A 43 5.85 12.12 -8.04
C MET A 43 5.84 12.71 -9.45
N ARG A 44 6.84 12.38 -10.27
CA ARG A 44 6.88 12.77 -11.69
C ARG A 44 5.68 12.18 -12.44
N ALA A 45 5.41 10.89 -12.32
CA ALA A 45 4.27 10.24 -12.97
C ALA A 45 2.93 10.88 -12.55
N ALA A 46 2.72 11.10 -11.25
CA ALA A 46 1.49 11.69 -10.72
C ALA A 46 1.26 13.15 -11.17
N SER A 47 2.33 13.90 -11.43
CA SER A 47 2.27 15.31 -11.86
C SER A 47 1.81 15.52 -13.31
N LEU A 48 1.71 14.44 -14.11
CA LEU A 48 1.26 14.52 -15.50
C LEU A 48 -0.21 14.97 -15.58
N LYS A 49 -0.45 16.00 -16.40
CA LYS A 49 -1.78 16.58 -16.60
C LYS A 49 -2.69 15.68 -17.43
N GLU A 50 -2.14 15.09 -18.48
CA GLU A 50 -2.87 14.20 -19.37
C GLU A 50 -3.13 12.86 -18.68
N PRO A 51 -4.40 12.46 -18.50
CA PRO A 51 -4.76 11.27 -17.73
C PRO A 51 -4.23 9.98 -18.35
N GLY A 52 -4.18 9.90 -19.69
CA GLY A 52 -3.60 8.74 -20.41
C GLY A 52 -2.10 8.61 -20.16
N ALA A 53 -1.36 9.70 -20.32
CA ALA A 53 0.08 9.73 -20.05
C ALA A 53 0.40 9.45 -18.57
N ARG A 54 -0.42 9.96 -17.64
CA ARG A 54 -0.30 9.67 -16.21
C ARG A 54 -0.48 8.19 -15.91
N LEU A 55 -1.51 7.56 -16.47
CA LEU A 55 -1.77 6.14 -16.27
C LEU A 55 -0.62 5.28 -16.77
N GLU A 56 -0.13 5.56 -17.98
CA GLU A 56 1.00 4.83 -18.56
C GLU A 56 2.27 4.98 -17.72
N ALA A 57 2.60 6.21 -17.30
CA ALA A 57 3.75 6.46 -16.44
C ALA A 57 3.63 5.72 -15.10
N LEU A 58 2.46 5.75 -14.44
CA LEU A 58 2.24 5.02 -13.19
C LEU A 58 2.41 3.50 -13.36
N GLN A 59 1.93 2.93 -14.47
CA GLN A 59 2.12 1.51 -14.78
C GLN A 59 3.60 1.17 -14.97
N GLN A 60 4.37 2.04 -15.63
CA GLN A 60 5.82 1.84 -15.81
C GLN A 60 6.57 1.87 -14.47
N VAL A 61 6.26 2.83 -13.58
CA VAL A 61 6.90 2.87 -12.25
C VAL A 61 6.49 1.64 -11.43
N CYS A 62 5.23 1.22 -11.49
CA CYS A 62 4.76 0.00 -10.83
C CYS A 62 5.53 -1.25 -11.29
N GLY A 63 5.82 -1.37 -12.59
CA GLY A 63 6.60 -2.49 -13.15
C GLY A 63 8.07 -2.53 -12.69
N ARG A 64 8.57 -1.47 -12.06
CA ARG A 64 9.94 -1.39 -11.50
C ARG A 64 10.02 -1.76 -10.03
N LEU A 65 8.88 -2.02 -9.38
CA LEU A 65 8.87 -2.48 -8.00
C LEU A 65 9.57 -3.84 -7.86
N PRO A 66 10.26 -4.08 -6.72
CA PRO A 66 10.82 -5.39 -6.42
C PRO A 66 9.71 -6.46 -6.37
N ARG A 67 10.06 -7.69 -6.77
CA ARG A 67 9.16 -8.84 -6.81
C ARG A 67 9.08 -9.56 -5.47
#